data_AF-A0A803SMN6-F1
#
_entry.id   AF-A0A803SMN6-F1
#
_cell.length_a   1.000
_cell.length_b   1.000
_cell.length_c   1.000
_cell.angle_alpha   90.00
_cell.angle_beta   90.00
_cell.angle_gamma   90.00
#
_symmetry.space_group_name_H-M   'P 1'
#
loop_
_entity.id
_entity.type
_entity.pdbx_description
1 polymer ?
#
loop_
_entity_poly.entity_id
_entity_poly.type
_entity_poly.pdbx_seq_one_letter_code
_entity_poly.pdbx_strand_id
1 'polypeptide(L)'
;CVSWLPPTPFKRSPKNKKGKEYLYAQGKHQYGYKQSRYGSQTKPIFCKKVRTMMKIALRLEYVEPNCLSKGTLAIKWCKHFKF
;
A
#
# COMPACT_ATOMS: atom_id res chain seq x y z
N CYS A 1 -7.04 -7.03 22.39
CA CYS A 1 -7.29 -5.99 23.41
C CYS A 1 -8.77 -5.93 23.69
N VAL A 2 -9.13 -6.64 24.75
CA VAL A 2 -10.27 -6.49 25.67
C VAL A 2 -11.49 -5.73 25.14
N SER A 3 -12.59 -6.48 24.99
CA SER A 3 -13.96 -6.08 24.64
C SER A 3 -14.65 -5.11 25.62
N TRP A 4 -13.89 -4.38 26.45
CA TRP A 4 -14.41 -3.58 27.57
C TRP A 4 -13.95 -2.11 27.58
N LEU A 5 -13.26 -1.65 26.54
CA LEU A 5 -12.94 -0.23 26.36
C LEU A 5 -13.96 0.42 25.42
N PRO A 6 -14.45 1.65 25.71
CA PRO A 6 -15.31 2.39 24.79
C PRO A 6 -14.62 2.53 23.43
N PRO A 7 -15.37 2.52 22.31
CA PRO A 7 -14.79 2.63 20.98
C PRO A 7 -14.02 3.94 20.90
N THR A 8 -12.71 3.83 20.92
CA THR A 8 -11.81 4.97 20.96
C THR A 8 -11.78 5.65 19.60
N PRO A 9 -11.65 6.99 19.57
CA PRO A 9 -11.71 7.73 18.32
C PRO A 9 -10.50 7.38 17.47
N PHE A 10 -10.74 6.74 16.33
CA PHE A 10 -9.73 6.53 15.29
C PHE A 10 -9.66 7.77 14.40
N LYS A 11 -8.46 8.30 14.22
CA LYS A 11 -8.20 9.25 13.15
C LYS A 11 -8.06 8.46 11.86
N ARG A 12 -8.99 8.68 10.93
CA ARG A 12 -8.87 8.14 9.57
C ARG A 12 -7.99 9.10 8.77
N SER A 13 -6.91 8.59 8.22
CA SER A 13 -5.99 9.37 7.40
C SER A 13 -6.19 9.05 5.91
N PRO A 14 -6.00 10.04 5.02
CA PRO A 14 -6.26 9.87 3.60
C PRO A 14 -5.46 8.71 2.99
N LYS A 15 -6.08 8.07 1.98
CA LYS A 15 -5.63 6.92 1.19
C LYS A 15 -4.15 6.55 1.36
N ASN A 16 -3.90 5.29 1.72
CA ASN A 16 -2.58 4.67 1.69
C ASN A 16 -1.91 4.88 0.32
N LYS A 17 -0.92 5.78 0.25
CA LYS A 17 -0.04 5.91 -0.91
C LYS A 17 1.03 4.83 -0.81
N LYS A 18 1.26 4.08 -1.89
CA LYS A 18 2.41 3.16 -1.97
C LYS A 18 3.68 3.99 -1.81
N GLY A 19 4.57 3.57 -0.90
CA GLY A 19 5.87 4.20 -0.73
C GLY A 19 6.75 4.03 -1.96
N LYS A 20 7.85 4.80 -2.02
CA LYS A 20 8.90 4.60 -3.03
C LYS A 20 9.49 3.19 -2.88
N GLU A 21 9.81 2.55 -4.00
CA GLU A 21 10.45 1.25 -3.98
C GLU A 21 11.90 1.38 -3.49
N TYR A 22 12.31 0.45 -2.62
CA TYR A 22 13.67 0.42 -2.09
C TYR A 22 14.60 -0.33 -3.05
N LEU A 23 15.74 0.28 -3.38
CA LEU A 23 16.67 -0.24 -4.40
C LEU A 23 17.33 -1.56 -4.00
N TYR A 24 17.60 -1.74 -2.70
CA TYR A 24 18.26 -2.93 -2.17
C TYR A 24 17.24 -4.03 -1.79
N ALA A 25 15.96 -3.87 -2.14
CA ALA A 25 15.02 -4.98 -2.06
C ALA A 25 15.50 -6.11 -3.00
N GLN A 26 15.53 -7.35 -2.49
CA GLN A 26 16.07 -8.51 -3.20
C GLN A 26 15.54 -8.66 -4.63
N GLY A 27 14.24 -8.47 -4.83
CA GLY A 27 13.61 -8.52 -6.15
C GLY A 27 14.18 -7.45 -7.10
N LYS A 28 14.29 -6.19 -6.65
CA LYS A 28 14.81 -5.09 -7.47
C LYS A 28 16.27 -5.32 -7.85
N HIS A 29 17.07 -5.84 -6.91
CA HIS A 29 18.47 -6.20 -7.14
C HIS A 29 18.61 -7.29 -8.21
N GLN A 30 17.83 -8.37 -8.10
CA GLN A 30 17.78 -9.44 -9.10
C GLN A 30 17.31 -8.96 -10.47
N TYR A 31 16.35 -8.03 -10.52
CA TYR A 31 15.90 -7.42 -11.77
C TYR A 31 17.00 -6.60 -12.43
N GLY A 32 17.75 -5.79 -11.65
CA GLY A 32 18.88 -5.00 -12.14
C GLY A 32 19.96 -5.86 -12.78
N TYR A 33 20.41 -6.92 -12.11
CA TYR A 33 21.43 -7.83 -12.65
C TYR A 33 20.99 -8.61 -13.89
N LYS A 34 19.70 -8.98 -13.97
CA LYS A 34 19.18 -9.65 -15.16
C LYS A 34 19.10 -8.70 -16.35
N GLN A 35 18.80 -7.42 -16.09
CA GLN A 35 18.67 -6.39 -17.11
C GLN A 35 20.02 -5.82 -17.59
N SER A 36 21.11 -5.98 -16.84
CA SER A 36 22.44 -5.45 -17.20
C SER A 36 23.24 -6.31 -18.18
N ARG A 37 22.75 -7.52 -18.51
CA ARG A 37 23.43 -8.43 -19.45
C ARG A 37 23.15 -8.02 -20.90
N TYR A 38 24.00 -8.47 -21.82
CA TYR A 38 23.70 -8.36 -23.25
C TYR A 38 22.41 -9.13 -23.57
N GLY A 39 21.51 -8.45 -24.27
CA GLY A 39 20.11 -8.86 -24.42
C GLY A 39 19.21 -7.79 -23.82
N SER A 40 18.30 -7.29 -24.65
CA SER A 40 17.32 -6.27 -24.29
C SER A 40 16.42 -6.72 -23.12
N GLN A 41 15.40 -5.92 -22.84
CA GLN A 41 14.38 -6.15 -21.81
C GLN A 41 14.10 -7.63 -21.48
N THR A 42 14.62 -8.09 -20.34
CA THR A 42 14.52 -9.49 -19.89
C THR A 42 13.22 -9.83 -19.17
N LYS A 43 12.41 -8.82 -18.84
CA LYS A 43 11.17 -8.97 -18.07
C LYS A 43 9.98 -8.38 -18.83
N PRO A 44 8.83 -9.08 -18.82
CA PRO A 44 7.66 -8.61 -19.55
C PRO A 44 7.13 -7.32 -18.94
N ILE A 45 6.89 -6.32 -19.79
CA ILE A 45 6.10 -5.15 -19.42
C ILE A 45 4.62 -5.51 -19.61
N PHE A 46 3.83 -5.27 -18.57
CA PHE A 46 2.38 -5.36 -18.69
C PHE A 46 1.82 -4.10 -19.37
N CYS A 47 1.57 -4.18 -20.67
CA CYS A 47 1.15 -3.02 -21.48
C CYS A 47 -0.36 -2.72 -21.41
N LYS A 48 -1.22 -3.72 -21.19
CA LYS A 48 -2.68 -3.56 -21.25
C LYS A 48 -3.32 -3.41 -19.88
N LYS A 49 -3.62 -2.17 -19.46
CA LYS A 49 -4.31 -1.92 -18.19
C LYS A 49 -5.83 -1.89 -18.36
N VAL A 50 -6.50 -3.01 -18.09
CA VAL A 50 -7.97 -3.14 -18.21
C VAL A 50 -8.70 -2.63 -16.96
N ARG A 51 -8.07 -2.76 -15.79
CA ARG A 51 -8.70 -2.45 -14.50
C ARG A 51 -8.68 -0.94 -14.23
N THR A 52 -9.87 -0.34 -14.24
CA THR A 52 -10.08 1.10 -14.00
C THR A 52 -10.29 1.44 -12.52
N MET A 53 -10.71 0.47 -11.70
CA MET A 53 -11.00 0.66 -10.27
C MET A 53 -9.92 0.06 -9.38
N MET A 54 -9.55 0.79 -8.32
CA MET A 54 -8.55 0.35 -7.36
C MET A 54 -9.22 0.01 -6.03
N LYS A 55 -8.65 -0.97 -5.30
CA LYS A 55 -8.95 -1.13 -3.88
C LYS A 55 -8.39 0.08 -3.13
N ILE A 56 -9.19 0.70 -2.28
CA ILE A 56 -8.75 1.78 -1.42
C ILE A 56 -8.42 1.18 -0.06
N ALA A 57 -7.25 1.52 0.47
CA ALA A 57 -6.86 1.16 1.82
C ALA A 57 -6.75 2.45 2.64
N LEU A 58 -7.48 2.52 3.76
CA LEU A 58 -7.40 3.63 4.71
C LEU A 58 -6.43 3.30 5.83
N ARG A 59 -5.66 4.31 6.27
CA ARG A 59 -4.87 4.21 7.49
C ARG A 59 -5.75 4.61 8.66
N LEU A 60 -5.82 3.74 9.66
CA LEU A 60 -6.38 4.05 10.96
C LEU A 60 -5.23 4.32 11.92
N GLU A 61 -5.20 5.52 12.47
CA GLU A 61 -4.29 5.88 13.55
C GLU A 61 -5.11 6.10 14.81
N TYR A 62 -4.66 5.48 15.89
CA TYR A 62 -5.30 5.62 17.18
C TYR A 62 -4.94 6.97 17.80
N VAL A 63 -5.92 7.67 18.36
CA VAL A 63 -5.72 9.04 18.89
C VAL A 63 -5.16 9.05 20.31
N GLU A 64 -5.13 7.90 20.99
CA GLU A 64 -4.65 7.85 22.36
C GLU A 64 -3.13 8.07 22.43
N PRO A 65 -2.65 8.97 23.30
CA PRO A 65 -1.26 9.42 23.35
C PRO A 65 -0.24 8.30 23.63
N ASN A 66 -0.67 7.23 24.29
CA ASN A 66 0.19 6.11 24.68
C ASN A 66 0.16 4.95 23.66
N CYS A 67 -0.72 4.99 22.66
CA CYS A 67 -0.93 3.89 21.72
C CYS A 67 -0.61 4.32 20.28
N LEU A 68 0.59 3.94 19.80
CA LEU A 68 1.04 4.17 18.42
C LEU A 68 0.58 3.08 17.44
N SER A 69 -0.54 2.43 17.73
CA SER A 69 -1.04 1.35 16.88
C SER A 69 -1.59 1.91 15.56
N LYS A 70 -1.13 1.30 14.45
CA LYS A 70 -1.53 1.67 13.09
C LYS A 70 -2.24 0.50 12.44
N GLY A 71 -3.51 0.70 12.10
CA GLY A 71 -4.33 -0.26 11.37
C GLY A 71 -4.48 0.12 9.91
N THR A 72 -4.79 -0.85 9.06
CA THR A 72 -5.21 -0.60 7.68
C THR A 72 -6.55 -1.26 7.41
N LEU A 73 -7.53 -0.48 6.95
CA LEU A 73 -8.82 -1.00 6.50
C LEU A 73 -8.89 -1.03 4.98
N ALA A 74 -9.17 -2.21 4.42
CA ALA A 74 -9.41 -2.38 3.00
C ALA A 74 -10.90 -2.14 2.68
N ILE A 75 -11.16 -1.17 1.81
CA ILE A 75 -12.50 -0.86 1.29
C ILE A 75 -12.72 -1.61 -0.03
N LYS A 76 -13.99 -1.83 -0.37
CA LYS A 76 -14.40 -2.30 -1.70
C LYS A 76 -13.82 -1.41 -2.82
N TRP A 77 -13.91 -1.90 -4.05
CA TRP A 77 -13.33 -1.19 -5.19
C TRP A 77 -14.18 0.02 -5.51
N CYS A 78 -13.57 1.19 -5.67
CA CYS A 78 -14.27 2.43 -6.06
C CYS A 78 -13.46 3.17 -7.12
N LYS A 79 -14.14 3.92 -8.00
CA LYS A 79 -13.49 4.83 -8.97
C LYS A 79 -13.05 6.12 -8.29
N HIS A 80 -13.94 6.70 -7.49
CA HIS A 80 -13.72 7.91 -6.73
C HIS A 80 -13.96 7.63 -5.25
N PHE A 81 -13.11 8.17 -4.39
CA PHE A 81 -13.24 8.08 -2.95
C PHE A 81 -13.26 9.49 -2.38
N LYS A 82 -14.34 9.81 -1.66
CA LYS A 82 -14.47 11.04 -0.89
C LYS A 82 -14.38 10.65 0.60
N PHE A 83 -13.64 11.44 1.37
CA PHE A 83 -13.44 11.24 2.79
C PHE A 83 -14.56 11.91 3.58
#